data_AF-A0A954QRL6-F1
#
_entry.id   AF-A0A954QRL6-F1
#
_cell.length_a   1.000
_cell.length_b   1.000
_cell.length_c   1.000
_cell.angle_alpha   90.00
_cell.angle_beta   90.00
_cell.angle_gamma   90.00
#
_symmetry.space_group_name_H-M   'P 1'
#
loop_
_entity.id
_entity.type
_entity.pdbx_description
1 polymer ?
#
loop_
_entity_poly.entity_id
_entity_poly.type
_entity_poly.pdbx_seq_one_letter_code
_entity_poly.pdbx_strand_id
1 'polypeptide(L)' 'METHAAETVRRLVETHWKGLVLFARQWTDDPEDVVQEAFVRRFQQTQKPVDEVAWLFRVVRNEAISRARRHRSRTA' A
#
# COMPACT_ATOMS: atom_id res chain seq x y z
N MET A 1 -7.86 -23.47 -5.03
CA MET A 1 -6.55 -22.78 -5.09
C MET A 1 -6.65 -21.29 -4.75
N GLU A 2 -7.82 -20.65 -4.90
CA GLU A 2 -8.04 -19.22 -4.57
C GLU A 2 -7.91 -18.87 -3.07
N THR A 3 -8.21 -19.79 -2.16
CA THR A 3 -8.26 -19.54 -0.72
C THR A 3 -6.89 -19.21 -0.08
N HIS A 4 -5.78 -19.72 -0.63
CA HIS A 4 -4.44 -19.49 -0.08
C HIS A 4 -3.86 -18.12 -0.42
N ALA A 5 -4.24 -17.52 -1.55
CA ALA A 5 -3.81 -16.18 -1.92
C ALA A 5 -4.40 -15.13 -0.97
N ALA A 6 -5.71 -15.25 -0.68
CA ALA A 6 -6.41 -14.40 0.26
C ALA A 6 -5.83 -14.49 1.68
N GLU A 7 -5.54 -15.70 2.15
CA GLU A 7 -4.95 -15.92 3.48
C GLU A 7 -3.53 -15.34 3.60
N THR A 8 -2.74 -15.37 2.51
CA THR A 8 -1.41 -14.75 2.49
C THR A 8 -1.52 -13.23 2.62
N VAL A 9 -2.42 -12.61 1.84
CA VAL A 9 -2.62 -11.16 1.87
C VAL A 9 -3.16 -10.72 3.24
N ARG A 10 -4.10 -11.48 3.81
CA ARG A 10 -4.62 -11.23 5.15
C ARG A 10 -3.50 -11.15 6.20
N ARG A 11 -2.58 -12.11 6.20
CA ARG A 11 -1.43 -12.12 7.12
C ARG A 11 -0.54 -10.89 6.95
N LEU A 12 -0.29 -10.49 5.70
CA LEU A 12 0.48 -9.28 5.42
C LEU A 12 -0.22 -8.02 5.94
N VAL A 13 -1.55 -7.93 5.80
CA VAL A 13 -2.35 -6.83 6.36
C VAL A 13 -2.23 -6.80 7.88
N GLU A 14 -2.52 -7.92 8.55
CA GLU A 14 -2.47 -8.02 10.01
C GLU A 14 -1.09 -7.64 10.58
N THR A 15 -0.03 -7.97 9.84
CA THR A 15 1.36 -7.72 10.27
C THR A 15 1.81 -6.29 9.96
N HIS A 16 1.52 -5.76 8.77
CA HIS A 16 2.18 -4.55 8.27
C HIS A 16 1.28 -3.32 8.17
N TRP A 17 -0.04 -3.45 8.33
CA TRP A 17 -0.98 -2.33 8.17
C TRP A 17 -0.56 -1.08 8.95
N LYS A 18 -0.41 -1.20 10.27
CA LYS A 18 -0.08 -0.05 11.14
C LYS A 18 1.27 0.60 10.79
N GLY A 19 2.27 -0.23 10.46
CA GLY A 19 3.60 0.25 10.06
C GLY A 19 3.58 1.00 8.74
N LEU A 20 2.86 0.47 7.74
CA LEU A 20 2.71 1.11 6.43
C LEU A 20 1.89 2.41 6.53
N VAL A 21 0.85 2.46 7.37
CA VAL A 21 0.08 3.68 7.62
C VAL A 21 0.95 4.75 8.26
N LEU A 22 1.71 4.40 9.31
CA LEU A 22 2.64 5.33 9.96
C LEU A 22 3.71 5.85 8.98
N PHE A 23 4.20 4.97 8.10
CA PHE A 23 5.15 5.33 7.06
C PHE A 23 4.53 6.28 6.02
N ALA A 24 3.32 6.00 5.53
CA ALA A 24 2.63 6.80 4.51
C ALA A 24 2.31 8.24 4.98
N ARG A 25 2.00 8.41 6.28
CA ARG A 25 1.71 9.71 6.91
C ARG A 25 2.78 10.77 6.71
N GLN A 26 4.01 10.37 6.36
CA GLN A 26 5.10 11.31 6.09
C GLN A 26 4.86 12.16 4.84
N TRP A 27 3.95 11.78 3.95
CA TRP A 27 3.72 12.47 2.68
C TRP A 27 2.28 12.84 2.39
N THR A 28 1.28 12.14 2.96
CA THR A 28 -0.14 12.32 2.60
C THR A 28 -1.04 12.40 3.83
N ASP A 29 -2.12 13.17 3.71
CA ASP A 29 -3.18 13.27 4.72
C ASP A 29 -4.16 12.08 4.69
N ASP A 30 -4.16 11.25 3.63
CA ASP A 30 -4.96 10.02 3.49
C ASP A 30 -4.06 8.76 3.45
N PRO A 31 -3.37 8.42 4.54
CA PRO A 31 -2.42 7.31 4.57
C PRO A 31 -3.12 5.93 4.50
N GLU A 32 -4.32 5.79 5.06
CA GLU A 32 -5.04 4.52 5.12
C GLU A 32 -5.50 4.08 3.72
N ASP A 33 -6.02 5.01 2.92
CA ASP A 33 -6.41 4.75 1.53
C ASP A 33 -5.22 4.34 0.66
N VAL A 34 -4.05 4.97 0.85
CA VAL A 34 -2.82 4.60 0.12
C VAL A 34 -2.41 3.16 0.45
N VAL A 35 -2.46 2.79 1.72
CA VAL A 35 -2.08 1.45 2.17
C VAL A 35 -3.10 0.42 1.68
N GLN A 36 -4.40 0.72 1.75
CA GLN A 36 -5.45 -0.13 1.21
C GLN A 36 -5.25 -0.37 -0.29
N GLU A 37 -4.98 0.67 -1.08
CA GLU A 37 -4.75 0.55 -2.51
C GLU A 37 -3.53 -0.33 -2.82
N ALA A 38 -2.46 -0.23 -2.04
CA ALA A 38 -1.28 -1.09 -2.18
C ALA A 38 -1.62 -2.57 -1.95
N PHE A 39 -2.43 -2.88 -0.93
CA PHE A 39 -2.89 -4.25 -0.67
C PHE A 39 -3.85 -4.76 -1.75
N VAL A 40 -4.75 -3.91 -2.28
CA VAL A 40 -5.63 -4.27 -3.40
C VAL A 40 -4.80 -4.62 -4.64
N ARG A 41 -3.80 -3.81 -4.98
CA ARG A 41 -2.89 -4.09 -6.10
C ARG A 41 -2.13 -5.40 -5.87
N ARG A 42 -1.69 -5.66 -4.64
CA ARG A 42 -1.05 -6.94 -4.32
C ARG A 42 -2.02 -8.10 -4.52
N PHE A 43 -3.25 -8.00 -4.03
CA PHE A 43 -4.27 -9.04 -4.17
C PHE A 43 -4.59 -9.36 -5.64
N GLN A 44 -4.62 -8.35 -6.50
CA GLN A 44 -4.89 -8.50 -7.93
C GLN A 44 -3.71 -9.12 -8.73
N GLN A 45 -2.50 -9.09 -8.19
CA GLN A 45 -1.33 -9.66 -8.86
C GLN A 45 -1.23 -11.17 -8.68
N THR A 46 -1.30 -11.90 -9.79
CA THR A 46 -1.12 -13.36 -9.84
C THR A 46 0.33 -13.76 -9.55
N GLN A 47 1.30 -13.01 -10.07
CA GLN A 47 2.72 -13.22 -9.79
C GLN A 47 3.15 -12.37 -8.59
N LYS A 48 3.63 -13.05 -7.54
CA LYS A 48 4.09 -12.39 -6.33
C LYS A 48 5.44 -11.72 -6.55
N PRO A 49 5.67 -10.51 -6.03
CA PRO A 49 7.02 -9.96 -5.91
C PRO A 49 7.93 -10.91 -5.12
N VAL A 50 9.23 -10.89 -5.42
CA VAL A 50 10.24 -11.68 -4.68
C VAL A 50 10.25 -11.35 -3.19
N ASP A 51 10.07 -10.07 -2.86
CA ASP A 51 9.86 -9.58 -1.50
C ASP A 51 8.58 -8.72 -1.46
N GLU A 52 7.51 -9.32 -0.92
CA GLU A 52 6.20 -8.68 -0.85
C GLU A 52 6.21 -7.45 0.07
N VAL A 53 7.01 -7.46 1.14
CA VAL A 53 7.07 -6.38 2.12
C VAL A 53 7.81 -5.19 1.51
N ALA A 54 9.00 -5.42 0.94
CA ALA A 54 9.77 -4.37 0.26
C ALA A 54 8.95 -3.75 -0.89
N TRP A 55 8.21 -4.58 -1.63
CA TRP A 55 7.30 -4.11 -2.66
C TRP A 55 6.17 -3.24 -2.09
N LEU A 56 5.54 -3.63 -0.98
CA LEU A 56 4.49 -2.83 -0.32
C LEU A 56 5.02 -1.45 0.11
N PHE A 57 6.18 -1.39 0.77
CA PHE A 57 6.79 -0.11 1.16
C PHE A 57 7.08 0.78 -0.05
N ARG A 58 7.57 0.20 -1.15
CA ARG A 58 7.81 0.94 -2.40
C ARG A 58 6.52 1.52 -2.97
N VAL A 59 5.47 0.71 -3.08
CA VAL A 59 4.18 1.15 -3.64
C VAL A 59 3.55 2.23 -2.77
N VAL A 60 3.52 2.03 -1.45
CA VAL A 60 2.96 3.00 -0.49
C VAL A 60 3.69 4.34 -0.59
N ARG A 61 5.03 4.36 -0.63
CA ARG A 61 5.79 5.61 -0.79
C ARG A 61 5.42 6.32 -2.10
N ASN A 62 5.41 5.59 -3.21
CA ASN A 62 5.15 6.18 -4.52
C ASN A 62 3.75 6.80 -4.61
N GLU A 63 2.74 6.09 -4.10
CA GLU A 63 1.36 6.57 -4.09
C GLU A 63 1.16 7.74 -3.14
N ALA A 64 1.72 7.69 -1.93
CA ALA A 64 1.63 8.80 -0.98
C ALA A 64 2.23 10.10 -1.56
N ILE A 65 3.40 10.02 -2.19
CA ILE A 65 4.04 11.18 -2.85
C ILE A 65 3.20 11.68 -4.03
N SER A 66 2.67 10.76 -4.85
CA SER A 66 1.82 11.09 -6.00
C SER A 66 0.57 11.86 -5.56
N ARG A 67 -0.14 11.35 -4.54
CA ARG A 67 -1.34 12.00 -3.98
C ARG A 67 -1.01 13.37 -3.38
N ALA A 68 0.08 13.48 -2.62
CA ALA A 68 0.53 14.75 -2.06
C ALA A 68 0.78 15.84 -3.12
N ARG A 69 1.39 15.45 -4.25
CA ARG A 69 1.63 16.35 -5.38
C ARG A 69 0.32 16.81 -6.02
N ARG A 70 -0.62 15.89 -6.25
CA ARG A 70 -1.94 16.19 -6.82
C ARG A 70 -2.78 17.07 -5.90
N HIS A 71 -2.70 16.86 -4.59
CA HIS A 71 -3.40 17.71 -3.61
C HIS A 71 -2.86 19.15 -3.70
N ARG A 72 -1.53 19.34 -3.69
CA ARG A 72 -0.92 20.66 -3.84
C ARG A 72 -1.28 21.36 -5.15
N SER A 73 -1.32 20.65 -6.28
CA SER A 73 -1.65 21.26 -7.58
C SER A 73 -3.14 21.63 -7.73
N ARG A 74 -4.03 21.15 -6.85
CA ARG A 74 -5.47 21.46 -6.88
C ARG A 74 -5.83 22.64 -5.98
N THR A 75 -4.95 23.00 -5.05
CA THR A 75 -5.17 24.07 -4.06
C THR A 75 -4.41 25.36 -4.42
N ALA A 76 -3.57 25.33 -5.46
CA ALA A 76 -2.89 26.49 -6.04
C ALA A 76 -3.72 27.07 -7.19
#